data_AF-A0A1T4RF45-F1
#
_entry.id   AF-A0A1T4RF45-F1
#
_cell.length_a   1.000
_cell.length_b   1.000
_cell.length_c   1.000
_cell.angle_alpha   90.00
_cell.angle_beta   90.00
_cell.angle_gamma   90.00
#
_symmetry.space_group_name_H-M   'P 1'
#
loop_
_entity.id
_entity.type
_entity.pdbx_description
1 polymer ?
#
loop_
_entity_poly.entity_id
_entity_poly.type
_entity_poly.pdbx_seq_one_letter_code
_entity_poly.pdbx_strand_id
1 'polypeptide(L)'
;MKKIIIAALLVFSVIGIGKVGVAEEESYAIHIMKYKLSENQNFTSDMLHDGTLVDKVTDNSGKELAPLGNVEYTITRMEAIPHKGSATTYQEATGDQSFVKTIVTDSNGKAELTGLAKGIYRVSETASEFVTSPMEPVLLALPMKNATGYLTDVYLYPKSNMAFPDLPKTGTETPATQDKLLNTSGNIGDYQMLIYMIISMVIAGMIGLIISKRREQA
;
A
#
# COMPACT_ATOMS: atom_id res chain seq x y z
N MET A 1 38.73 63.30 31.86
CA MET A 1 38.17 63.87 33.11
C MET A 1 36.83 64.50 32.72
N LYS A 2 35.65 64.19 33.25
CA LYS A 2 35.21 63.81 34.60
C LYS A 2 33.90 63.02 34.44
N LYS A 3 33.73 61.98 35.25
CA LYS A 3 32.48 61.22 35.40
C LYS A 3 31.49 62.08 36.18
N ILE A 4 30.22 62.08 35.79
CA ILE A 4 29.11 62.45 36.67
C ILE A 4 28.08 61.33 36.58
N ILE A 5 27.95 60.64 37.70
CA ILE A 5 26.93 59.64 38.02
C ILE A 5 25.69 60.42 38.43
N ILE A 6 24.54 60.18 37.79
CA ILE A 6 23.23 60.55 38.32
C ILE A 6 22.39 59.28 38.33
N ALA A 7 22.11 58.80 39.53
CA ALA A 7 21.11 57.80 39.81
C ALA A 7 19.72 58.45 39.70
N ALA A 8 18.82 57.83 38.94
CA ALA A 8 17.40 58.13 38.97
C ALA A 8 16.64 56.82 39.18
N LEU A 9 16.00 56.75 40.36
CA LEU A 9 15.04 55.75 40.81
C LEU A 9 13.67 56.04 40.17
N LEU A 10 12.82 55.00 40.04
CA LEU A 10 11.39 54.98 39.64
C LEU A 10 11.14 54.92 38.10
N VAL A 11 10.30 54.06 37.53
CA VAL A 11 9.07 53.37 37.99
C VAL A 11 8.95 52.01 37.29
N PHE A 12 8.50 50.99 38.03
CA PHE A 12 7.99 49.71 37.49
C PHE A 12 6.79 49.98 36.55
N SER A 13 6.98 49.85 35.25
CA SER A 13 5.85 49.63 34.34
C SER A 13 5.88 48.18 33.89
N VAL A 14 4.97 47.40 34.48
CA VAL A 14 4.64 46.04 34.05
C VAL A 14 4.08 46.16 32.64
N ILE A 15 4.95 46.12 31.63
CA ILE A 15 4.51 45.84 30.27
C ILE A 15 4.11 44.38 30.30
N GLY A 16 2.79 44.18 30.29
CA GLY A 16 2.18 42.87 30.20
C GLY A 16 2.87 42.11 29.08
N ILE A 17 3.59 41.07 29.47
CA ILE A 17 3.87 39.96 28.58
C ILE A 17 2.48 39.41 28.30
N GLY A 18 1.84 39.93 27.25
CA GLY A 18 0.78 39.24 26.58
C GLY A 18 1.36 37.88 26.30
N LYS A 19 0.88 36.88 27.05
CA LYS A 19 1.04 35.49 26.70
C LYS A 19 0.43 35.44 25.31
N VAL A 20 1.28 35.52 24.28
CA VAL A 20 0.90 35.03 22.95
C VAL A 20 0.69 33.56 23.24
N GLY A 21 -0.57 33.21 23.51
CA GLY A 21 -1.03 31.87 23.31
C GLY A 21 -0.77 31.63 21.85
N VAL A 22 0.38 31.04 21.55
CA VAL A 22 0.49 30.15 20.42
C VAL A 22 -0.59 29.14 20.72
N ALA A 23 -1.75 29.33 20.09
CA ALA A 23 -2.69 28.25 19.94
C ALA A 23 -1.82 27.12 19.39
N GLU A 24 -1.68 26.05 20.16
CA GLU A 24 -1.16 24.80 19.67
C GLU A 24 -2.14 24.43 18.55
N GLU A 25 -1.83 24.84 17.31
CA GLU A 25 -2.59 24.39 16.16
C GLU A 25 -2.39 22.89 16.19
N GLU A 26 -3.44 22.16 16.57
CA GLU A 26 -3.42 20.71 16.48
C GLU A 26 -3.10 20.34 15.04
N SER A 27 -1.85 19.99 14.81
CA SER A 27 -1.31 19.64 13.51
C SER A 27 -1.32 18.14 13.40
N TYR A 28 -1.97 17.64 12.36
CA TYR A 28 -2.10 16.22 12.10
C TYR A 28 -1.12 15.79 10.99
N ALA A 29 -0.88 14.48 10.90
CA ALA A 29 0.02 13.92 9.91
C ALA A 29 -0.56 12.66 9.26
N ILE A 30 -0.26 12.50 7.97
CA ILE A 30 -0.50 11.27 7.22
C ILE A 30 0.88 10.70 6.84
N HIS A 31 1.10 9.46 7.24
CA HIS A 31 2.28 8.66 6.91
C HIS A 31 1.85 7.55 5.96
N ILE A 32 2.63 7.29 4.92
CA ILE A 32 2.41 6.22 3.97
C ILE A 32 3.58 5.25 4.07
N MET A 33 3.25 3.96 4.25
CA MET A 33 4.20 2.87 4.35
C MET A 33 3.96 1.90 3.20
N LYS A 34 4.77 2.00 2.14
CA LYS A 34 4.61 1.25 0.91
C LYS A 34 5.56 0.08 0.81
N TYR A 35 5.00 -1.09 0.51
CA TYR A 35 5.74 -2.36 0.43
C TYR A 35 5.53 -3.05 -0.90
N LYS A 36 6.51 -3.88 -1.27
CA LYS A 36 6.52 -4.76 -2.44
C LYS A 36 5.55 -5.91 -2.23
N LEU A 37 4.58 -6.04 -3.13
CA LEU A 37 3.54 -7.06 -3.11
C LEU A 37 3.62 -7.89 -4.37
N SER A 38 3.69 -9.21 -4.23
CA SER A 38 3.52 -10.12 -5.37
C SER A 38 2.02 -10.34 -5.64
N GLU A 39 1.70 -10.58 -6.91
CA GLU A 39 0.33 -10.91 -7.32
C GLU A 39 -0.23 -12.08 -6.48
N ASN A 40 -1.47 -11.94 -6.02
CA ASN A 40 -2.19 -12.90 -5.18
C ASN A 40 -1.72 -13.05 -3.71
N GLN A 41 -0.89 -12.14 -3.20
CA GLN A 41 -0.66 -12.05 -1.75
C GLN A 41 -1.88 -11.41 -1.08
N ASN A 42 -2.74 -12.26 -0.49
CA ASN A 42 -3.67 -11.77 0.52
C ASN A 42 -2.84 -11.31 1.73
N PHE A 43 -3.16 -10.15 2.30
CA PHE A 43 -2.58 -9.70 3.56
C PHE A 43 -3.32 -10.37 4.73
N THR A 44 -2.65 -10.61 5.85
CA THR A 44 -3.33 -10.75 7.13
C THR A 44 -3.94 -9.39 7.47
N SER A 45 -5.23 -9.23 7.16
CA SER A 45 -5.86 -7.93 6.90
C SER A 45 -6.22 -7.12 8.13
N ASP A 46 -6.11 -7.64 9.35
CA ASP A 46 -6.89 -7.06 10.43
C ASP A 46 -6.14 -5.99 11.26
N MET A 47 -4.82 -5.85 11.10
CA MET A 47 -4.01 -4.95 11.95
C MET A 47 -3.54 -3.66 11.26
N LEU A 48 -3.72 -3.50 9.94
CA LEU A 48 -3.09 -2.40 9.17
C LEU A 48 -4.06 -1.29 8.74
N HIS A 49 -5.32 -1.36 9.19
CA HIS A 49 -6.36 -0.40 8.84
C HIS A 49 -6.76 0.52 10.00
N ASP A 50 -6.15 0.36 11.18
CA ASP A 50 -6.48 1.15 12.38
C ASP A 50 -5.70 2.47 12.49
N GLY A 51 -4.85 2.77 11.50
CA GLY A 51 -4.06 3.99 11.41
C GLY A 51 -2.78 3.97 12.25
N THR A 52 -2.45 2.86 12.91
CA THR A 52 -1.27 2.78 13.78
C THR A 52 0.00 2.37 13.03
N LEU A 53 1.15 2.80 13.56
CA LEU A 53 2.44 2.31 13.08
C LEU A 53 2.62 0.86 13.55
N VAL A 54 3.02 -0.03 12.64
CA VAL A 54 3.46 -1.38 12.98
C VAL A 54 4.97 -1.50 12.81
N ASP A 55 5.60 -2.27 13.69
CA ASP A 55 7.06 -2.47 13.63
C ASP A 55 7.49 -3.23 12.38
N LYS A 56 6.66 -4.18 11.94
CA LYS A 56 6.93 -5.06 10.80
C LYS A 56 5.66 -5.38 10.05
N VAL A 57 5.78 -5.36 8.73
CA VAL A 57 4.72 -5.79 7.82
C VAL A 57 5.14 -7.11 7.19
N THR A 58 4.34 -8.15 7.38
CA THR A 58 4.61 -9.49 6.84
C THR A 58 3.52 -9.93 5.87
N ASP A 59 3.87 -10.83 4.95
CA ASP A 59 2.89 -11.56 4.15
C ASP A 59 2.19 -12.66 4.99
N ASN A 60 1.27 -13.40 4.34
CA ASN A 60 0.57 -14.53 4.97
C ASN A 60 1.48 -15.69 5.42
N SER A 61 2.71 -15.75 4.92
CA SER A 61 3.71 -16.74 5.34
C SER A 61 4.57 -16.27 6.52
N GLY A 62 4.34 -15.04 7.00
CA GLY A 62 5.14 -14.41 8.05
C GLY A 62 6.47 -13.83 7.55
N LYS A 63 6.67 -13.76 6.23
CA LYS A 63 7.87 -13.16 5.65
C LYS A 63 7.72 -11.65 5.62
N GLU A 64 8.74 -10.94 6.09
CA GLU A 64 8.80 -9.49 6.07
C GLU A 64 8.79 -8.95 4.63
N LEU A 65 7.93 -7.96 4.39
CA LEU A 65 7.80 -7.33 3.08
C LEU A 65 8.91 -6.31 2.85
N ALA A 66 9.47 -6.31 1.65
CA ALA A 66 10.46 -5.31 1.26
C ALA A 66 9.77 -3.96 0.97
N PRO A 67 10.33 -2.82 1.38
CA PRO A 67 9.76 -1.52 1.07
C PRO A 67 9.82 -1.19 -0.43
N LEU A 68 8.93 -0.30 -0.88
CA LEU A 68 8.91 0.22 -2.25
C LEU A 68 8.93 1.76 -2.26
N GLY A 69 10.06 2.31 -2.70
CA GLY A 69 10.22 3.75 -2.94
C GLY A 69 9.75 4.21 -4.31
N ASN A 70 9.79 5.53 -4.50
CA ASN A 70 9.44 6.22 -5.73
C ASN A 70 7.98 6.00 -6.19
N VAL A 71 7.06 5.84 -5.24
CA VAL A 71 5.63 5.77 -5.49
C VAL A 71 5.00 7.10 -5.09
N GLU A 72 4.23 7.68 -6.00
CA GLU A 72 3.61 8.99 -5.83
C GLU A 72 2.19 8.85 -5.25
N TYR A 73 1.85 9.74 -4.32
CA TYR A 73 0.53 9.88 -3.74
C TYR A 73 0.07 11.32 -3.78
N THR A 74 -1.20 11.51 -4.12
CA THR A 74 -1.90 12.80 -4.02
C THR A 74 -2.83 12.79 -2.82
N ILE A 75 -2.65 13.77 -1.93
CA ILE A 75 -3.48 14.02 -0.76
C ILE A 75 -4.31 15.27 -1.03
N THR A 76 -5.63 15.08 -1.12
CA THR A 76 -6.60 16.15 -1.40
C THR A 76 -7.51 16.34 -0.20
N ARG A 77 -7.74 17.58 0.24
CA ARG A 77 -8.75 17.84 1.27
C ARG A 77 -10.14 17.75 0.67
N MET A 78 -11.02 17.08 1.40
CA MET A 78 -12.38 16.77 0.99
C MET A 78 -13.38 17.47 1.89
N GLU A 79 -14.52 17.81 1.31
CA GLU A 79 -15.70 18.30 2.00
C GLU A 79 -16.81 17.26 1.94
N ALA A 80 -17.44 17.01 3.09
CA ALA A 80 -18.57 16.11 3.19
C ALA A 80 -19.85 16.81 2.71
N ILE A 81 -20.59 16.15 1.81
CA ILE A 81 -21.90 16.60 1.35
C ILE A 81 -22.94 15.68 1.99
N PRO A 82 -23.52 16.07 3.14
CA PRO A 82 -24.55 15.28 3.78
C PRO A 82 -25.83 15.29 2.95
N HIS A 83 -26.39 14.11 2.68
CA HIS A 83 -27.67 13.98 1.98
C HIS A 83 -28.74 13.48 2.96
N LYS A 84 -29.86 14.21 3.05
CA LYS A 84 -31.00 13.81 3.91
C LYS A 84 -31.55 12.47 3.42
N GLY A 85 -31.45 11.43 4.25
CA GLY A 85 -31.96 10.10 3.93
C GLY A 85 -31.10 9.30 2.95
N SER A 86 -29.83 9.67 2.75
CA SER A 86 -28.87 8.94 1.90
C SER A 86 -27.47 9.00 2.47
N ALA A 87 -26.55 8.21 1.90
CA ALA A 87 -25.14 8.23 2.28
C ALA A 87 -24.52 9.61 2.00
N THR A 88 -23.64 10.07 2.90
CA THR A 88 -22.78 11.23 2.67
C THR A 88 -21.88 10.98 1.48
N THR A 89 -21.79 11.95 0.57
CA THR A 89 -20.80 11.93 -0.51
C THR A 89 -19.69 12.92 -0.20
N TYR A 90 -18.59 12.87 -0.96
CA TYR A 90 -17.43 13.71 -0.75
C TYR A 90 -17.01 14.36 -2.05
N GLN A 91 -16.65 15.65 -1.98
CA GLN A 91 -16.06 16.41 -3.07
C GLN A 91 -14.78 17.10 -2.62
N GLU A 92 -13.97 17.54 -3.56
CA GLU A 92 -12.76 18.30 -3.23
C GLU A 92 -13.13 19.63 -2.58
N ALA A 93 -12.41 20.01 -1.54
CA ALA A 93 -12.60 21.29 -0.89
C ALA A 93 -12.22 22.44 -1.85
N THR A 94 -12.98 23.53 -1.80
CA THR A 94 -12.80 24.71 -2.67
C THR A 94 -12.55 25.98 -1.83
N GLY A 95 -12.14 27.07 -2.50
CA GLY A 95 -11.85 28.34 -1.83
C GLY A 95 -10.69 28.23 -0.84
N ASP A 96 -10.80 28.91 0.30
CA ASP A 96 -9.77 28.96 1.35
C ASP A 96 -9.44 27.59 1.97
N GLN A 97 -10.33 26.60 1.79
CA GLN A 97 -10.16 25.25 2.30
C GLN A 97 -9.55 24.30 1.27
N SER A 98 -9.34 24.75 0.03
CA SER A 98 -8.74 23.92 -1.01
C SER A 98 -7.30 23.56 -0.65
N PHE A 99 -7.00 22.26 -0.72
CA PHE A 99 -5.68 21.75 -0.41
C PHE A 99 -5.41 20.49 -1.23
N VAL A 100 -4.29 20.50 -1.95
CA VAL A 100 -3.77 19.34 -2.67
C VAL A 100 -2.25 19.33 -2.50
N LYS A 101 -1.71 18.17 -2.11
CA LYS A 101 -0.27 17.94 -2.05
C LYS A 101 0.09 16.59 -2.60
N THR A 102 1.22 16.55 -3.30
CA THR A 102 1.82 15.33 -3.82
C THR A 102 3.05 15.00 -2.97
N ILE A 103 3.15 13.74 -2.57
CA ILE A 103 4.30 13.19 -1.82
C ILE A 103 4.77 11.90 -2.50
N VAL A 104 6.05 11.58 -2.34
CA VAL A 104 6.68 10.42 -2.97
C VAL A 104 7.38 9.59 -1.89
N THR A 105 7.25 8.26 -1.97
CA THR A 105 7.94 7.37 -1.02
C THR A 105 9.44 7.38 -1.22
N ASP A 106 10.18 7.40 -0.11
CA ASP A 106 11.65 7.30 -0.10
C ASP A 106 12.13 5.85 -0.34
N SER A 107 13.45 5.62 -0.30
CA SER A 107 14.02 4.27 -0.46
C SER A 107 13.57 3.26 0.60
N ASN A 108 13.03 3.72 1.73
CA ASN A 108 12.48 2.90 2.81
C ASN A 108 10.96 2.69 2.64
N GLY A 109 10.38 3.15 1.54
CA GLY A 109 8.95 3.05 1.27
C GLY A 109 8.11 4.01 2.12
N LYS A 110 8.71 5.01 2.77
CA LYS A 110 8.01 5.98 3.61
C LYS A 110 7.74 7.27 2.85
N ALA A 111 6.51 7.78 2.95
CA ALA A 111 6.19 9.17 2.62
C ALA A 111 5.44 9.81 3.80
N GLU A 112 5.61 11.11 4.01
CA GLU A 112 5.04 11.82 5.15
C GLU A 112 4.54 13.21 4.74
N LEU A 113 3.37 13.58 5.24
CA LEU A 113 2.82 14.92 5.15
C LEU A 113 2.31 15.36 6.52
N THR A 114 2.99 16.34 7.11
CA THR A 114 2.69 16.93 8.42
C THR A 114 2.04 18.31 8.28
N GLY A 115 1.60 18.88 9.40
CA GLY A 115 1.03 20.24 9.41
C GLY A 115 -0.39 20.29 8.83
N LEU A 116 -1.10 19.15 8.81
CA LEU A 116 -2.46 19.10 8.29
C LEU A 116 -3.44 19.65 9.32
N ALA A 117 -4.38 20.47 8.87
CA ALA A 117 -5.50 20.91 9.69
C ALA A 117 -6.54 19.79 9.85
N LYS A 118 -7.39 19.90 10.87
CA LYS A 118 -8.53 19.00 11.08
C LYS A 118 -9.40 18.93 9.82
N GLY A 119 -9.79 17.72 9.41
CA GLY A 119 -10.61 17.55 8.22
C GLY A 119 -10.60 16.15 7.64
N ILE A 120 -11.20 16.01 6.46
CA ILE A 120 -11.24 14.77 5.70
C ILE A 120 -10.29 14.92 4.52
N TYR A 121 -9.49 13.90 4.26
CA TYR A 121 -8.52 13.88 3.19
C TYR A 121 -8.68 12.62 2.36
N ARG A 122 -8.60 12.74 1.04
CA ARG A 122 -8.50 11.61 0.12
C ARG A 122 -7.03 11.38 -0.20
N VAL A 123 -6.57 10.15 0.00
CA VAL A 123 -5.25 9.70 -0.44
C VAL A 123 -5.43 8.85 -1.68
N SER A 124 -4.81 9.27 -2.78
CA SER A 124 -4.85 8.59 -4.07
C SER A 124 -3.44 8.21 -4.50
N GLU A 125 -3.23 6.95 -4.87
CA GLU A 125 -1.95 6.47 -5.40
C GLU A 125 -1.90 6.63 -6.91
N THR A 126 -0.78 7.12 -7.43
CA THR A 126 -0.57 7.28 -8.87
C THR A 126 0.00 5.98 -9.46
N ALA A 127 -0.54 5.55 -10.61
CA ALA A 127 0.00 4.43 -11.37
C ALA A 127 1.43 4.73 -11.86
N SER A 128 2.28 3.71 -11.87
CA SER A 128 3.67 3.81 -12.33
C SER A 128 4.15 2.46 -12.89
N GLU A 129 5.36 2.40 -13.42
CA GLU A 129 5.96 1.14 -13.91
C GLU A 129 5.99 0.05 -12.83
N PHE A 130 6.10 0.43 -11.55
CA PHE A 130 6.14 -0.50 -10.42
C PHE A 130 4.78 -0.70 -9.75
N VAL A 131 3.78 0.12 -10.09
CA VAL A 131 2.42 0.11 -9.53
C VAL A 131 1.43 0.08 -10.69
N THR A 132 1.09 -1.13 -11.15
CA THR A 132 0.20 -1.34 -12.31
C THR A 132 -1.27 -1.26 -11.95
N SER A 133 -1.62 -1.63 -10.73
CA SER A 133 -2.95 -1.42 -10.17
C SER A 133 -2.82 -0.66 -8.86
N PRO A 134 -2.97 0.68 -8.89
CA PRO A 134 -2.99 1.50 -7.67
C PRO A 134 -4.07 1.03 -6.69
N MET A 135 -3.88 1.35 -5.40
CA MET A 135 -4.93 1.16 -4.42
C MET A 135 -6.15 2.03 -4.75
N GLU A 136 -7.34 1.56 -4.35
CA GLU A 136 -8.52 2.42 -4.35
C GLU A 136 -8.28 3.64 -3.46
N PRO A 137 -8.72 4.86 -3.88
CA PRO A 137 -8.58 6.05 -3.05
C PRO A 137 -9.20 5.88 -1.66
N VAL A 138 -8.47 6.28 -0.62
CA VAL A 138 -8.90 6.14 0.77
C VAL A 138 -9.29 7.49 1.35
N LEU A 139 -10.42 7.57 2.05
CA LEU A 139 -10.80 8.75 2.84
C LEU A 139 -10.34 8.59 4.29
N LEU A 140 -9.58 9.57 4.76
CA LEU A 140 -9.05 9.65 6.13
C LEU A 140 -9.63 10.88 6.83
N ALA A 141 -10.23 10.68 8.00
CA ALA A 141 -10.62 11.78 8.88
C ALA A 141 -9.48 12.05 9.88
N LEU A 142 -9.03 13.30 9.99
CA LEU A 142 -8.05 13.75 10.96
C LEU A 142 -8.72 14.63 12.02
N PRO A 143 -8.54 14.34 13.32
CA PRO A 143 -7.89 13.16 13.86
C PRO A 143 -8.69 11.88 13.60
N MET A 144 -8.02 10.74 13.43
CA MET A 144 -8.66 9.46 13.14
C MET A 144 -9.07 8.77 14.44
N LYS A 145 -10.30 8.30 14.54
CA LYS A 145 -10.72 7.48 15.69
C LYS A 145 -10.26 6.03 15.50
N ASN A 146 -9.56 5.49 16.49
CA ASN A 146 -9.22 4.06 16.58
C ASN A 146 -9.78 3.45 17.88
N ALA A 147 -9.43 2.19 18.17
CA ALA A 147 -9.89 1.49 19.37
C ALA A 147 -9.39 2.13 20.68
N THR A 148 -8.24 2.79 20.65
CA THR A 148 -7.58 3.39 21.83
C THR A 148 -7.87 4.87 22.04
N GLY A 149 -8.41 5.57 21.04
CA GLY A 149 -8.65 7.01 21.10
C GLY A 149 -8.62 7.70 19.73
N TYR A 150 -8.08 8.90 19.70
CA TYR A 150 -7.88 9.69 18.49
C TYR A 150 -6.40 9.71 18.12
N LEU A 151 -6.10 9.39 16.86
CA LEU A 151 -4.77 9.44 16.28
C LEU A 151 -4.55 10.78 15.59
N THR A 152 -3.45 11.44 15.96
CA THR A 152 -2.94 12.63 15.26
C THR A 152 -2.12 12.27 14.04
N ASP A 153 -1.40 11.16 14.15
CA ASP A 153 -0.53 10.57 13.14
C ASP A 153 -1.18 9.29 12.64
N VAL A 154 -1.56 9.30 11.37
CA VAL A 154 -2.24 8.17 10.73
C VAL A 154 -1.29 7.50 9.74
N TYR A 155 -1.07 6.20 9.93
CA TYR A 155 -0.25 5.38 9.06
C TYR A 155 -1.13 4.58 8.09
N LEU A 156 -0.88 4.75 6.80
CA LEU A 156 -1.58 4.06 5.72
C LEU A 156 -0.64 3.05 5.06
N TYR A 157 -1.17 1.85 4.78
CA TYR A 157 -0.44 0.75 4.14
C TYR A 157 -1.13 0.37 2.81
N PRO A 158 -0.83 1.07 1.70
CA PRO A 158 -1.45 0.81 0.39
C PRO A 158 -1.23 -0.62 -0.11
N LYS A 159 -2.33 -1.29 -0.47
CA LYS A 159 -2.33 -2.64 -1.06
C LYS A 159 -2.56 -2.53 -2.57
N SER A 160 -1.47 -2.39 -3.32
CA SER A 160 -1.48 -2.23 -4.79
C SER A 160 -0.70 -3.35 -5.47
N ASN A 161 -1.16 -3.77 -6.66
CA ASN A 161 -0.46 -4.78 -7.45
C ASN A 161 0.76 -4.16 -8.14
N MET A 162 1.80 -4.97 -8.30
CA MET A 162 3.07 -4.56 -8.89
C MET A 162 3.33 -5.32 -10.17
N ALA A 163 3.77 -4.59 -11.20
CA ALA A 163 4.65 -5.20 -12.19
C ALA A 163 6.08 -5.04 -11.70
N PHE A 164 6.80 -6.15 -11.65
CA PHE A 164 8.24 -6.10 -11.68
C PHE A 164 8.61 -6.14 -13.17
N PRO A 165 9.34 -5.15 -13.70
CA PRO A 165 10.00 -5.33 -14.99
C PRO A 165 10.83 -6.59 -14.86
N ASP A 166 10.61 -7.58 -15.73
CA ASP A 166 11.55 -8.69 -15.86
C ASP A 166 12.94 -8.05 -15.97
N LEU A 167 13.84 -8.38 -15.04
CA LEU A 167 15.27 -8.16 -15.27
C LEU A 167 15.55 -8.65 -16.70
N PRO A 168 16.32 -7.92 -17.53
CA PRO A 168 16.68 -8.44 -18.83
C PRO A 168 17.31 -9.80 -18.58
N LYS A 169 16.64 -10.86 -19.03
CA LYS A 169 17.32 -12.15 -19.19
C LYS A 169 18.48 -11.82 -20.10
N THR A 170 19.71 -11.91 -19.59
CA THR A 170 20.93 -11.67 -20.37
C THR A 170 20.83 -12.44 -21.68
N GLY A 171 20.42 -11.74 -22.72
CA GLY A 171 20.34 -12.21 -24.08
C GLY A 171 21.23 -11.28 -24.87
N THR A 172 22.54 -11.56 -24.85
CA THR A 172 23.46 -10.96 -25.81
C THR A 172 23.17 -11.59 -27.18
N GLU A 173 22.42 -10.84 -27.98
CA GLU A 173 22.60 -10.53 -29.41
C GLU A 173 22.69 -11.68 -30.45
N THR A 174 21.83 -11.56 -31.47
CA THR A 174 21.70 -12.38 -32.71
C THR A 174 22.73 -11.89 -33.76
N PRO A 175 23.40 -12.71 -34.65
CA PRO A 175 22.75 -13.62 -35.63
C PRO A 175 23.52 -14.89 -36.12
N ALA A 176 22.73 -15.88 -36.57
CA ALA A 176 23.01 -16.95 -37.56
C ALA A 176 24.31 -17.78 -37.51
N THR A 177 24.20 -19.07 -37.15
CA THR A 177 24.38 -20.26 -38.04
C THR A 177 24.05 -21.53 -37.24
N GLN A 178 23.33 -22.46 -37.85
CA GLN A 178 22.94 -23.75 -37.27
C GLN A 178 24.16 -24.56 -36.80
N ASP A 179 24.08 -25.13 -35.59
CA ASP A 179 24.43 -26.53 -35.34
C ASP A 179 23.71 -27.08 -34.08
N LYS A 180 23.06 -28.24 -34.27
CA LYS A 180 22.54 -29.24 -33.32
C LYS A 180 22.98 -29.08 -31.84
N LEU A 181 22.12 -29.19 -30.81
CA LEU A 181 21.28 -30.35 -30.45
C LEU A 181 20.08 -29.91 -29.59
N LEU A 182 18.95 -30.62 -29.71
CA LEU A 182 17.76 -30.43 -28.87
C LEU A 182 18.03 -30.86 -27.42
N ASN A 183 17.73 -30.00 -26.45
CA ASN A 183 17.61 -30.41 -25.05
C ASN A 183 16.14 -30.34 -24.62
N THR A 184 15.64 -31.48 -24.13
CA THR A 184 14.33 -31.67 -23.53
C THR A 184 14.46 -31.57 -22.02
N SER A 185 14.03 -30.45 -21.45
CA SER A 185 13.59 -30.41 -20.05
C SER A 185 12.25 -29.70 -20.00
N GLY A 186 11.20 -30.42 -20.41
CA GLY A 186 9.82 -29.98 -20.25
C GLY A 186 9.44 -29.91 -18.78
N ASN A 187 8.92 -28.76 -18.39
CA ASN A 187 8.24 -28.52 -17.11
C ASN A 187 6.96 -29.37 -17.08
N ILE A 188 6.94 -30.44 -16.29
CA ILE A 188 5.82 -31.39 -16.19
C ILE A 188 4.70 -30.75 -15.37
N GLY A 189 3.92 -29.90 -16.02
CA GLY A 189 2.69 -29.34 -15.48
C GLY A 189 1.51 -30.23 -15.86
N ASP A 190 0.79 -30.67 -14.83
CA ASP A 190 -0.54 -31.31 -14.86
C ASP A 190 -0.60 -32.85 -14.97
N TYR A 191 -0.27 -33.51 -13.85
CA TYR A 191 -0.40 -34.96 -13.64
C TYR A 191 -1.85 -35.47 -13.71
N GLN A 192 -2.86 -34.60 -13.70
CA GLN A 192 -4.26 -35.02 -13.69
C GLN A 192 -4.62 -35.76 -14.99
N MET A 193 -4.19 -35.28 -16.15
CA MET A 193 -4.46 -35.97 -17.43
C MET A 193 -3.75 -37.33 -17.54
N LEU A 194 -2.54 -37.45 -16.97
CA LEU A 194 -1.76 -38.69 -17.00
C LEU A 194 -2.37 -39.76 -16.08
N ILE A 195 -2.90 -39.36 -14.93
CA ILE A 195 -3.63 -40.25 -14.02
C ILE A 195 -4.92 -40.75 -14.67
N TYR A 196 -5.68 -39.90 -15.36
CA TYR A 196 -6.89 -40.34 -16.08
C TYR A 196 -6.59 -41.34 -17.20
N MET A 197 -5.47 -41.17 -17.93
CA MET A 197 -5.05 -42.13 -18.95
C MET A 197 -4.74 -43.51 -18.35
N ILE A 198 -4.01 -43.55 -17.23
CA ILE A 198 -3.69 -44.80 -16.54
C ILE A 198 -4.97 -45.49 -16.03
N ILE A 199 -5.90 -44.73 -15.44
CA ILE A 199 -7.19 -45.28 -14.96
C ILE A 199 -8.01 -45.87 -16.12
N SER A 200 -8.09 -45.17 -17.27
CA SER A 200 -8.83 -45.69 -18.43
C SER A 200 -8.24 -47.00 -18.98
N MET A 201 -6.92 -47.14 -18.95
CA MET A 201 -6.21 -48.31 -19.48
C MET A 201 -6.45 -49.55 -18.59
N VAL A 202 -6.53 -49.35 -17.27
CA VAL A 202 -6.88 -50.42 -16.31
C VAL A 202 -8.35 -50.83 -16.47
N ILE A 203 -9.27 -49.87 -16.66
CA ILE A 203 -10.70 -50.17 -16.85
C ILE A 203 -10.92 -50.97 -18.13
N ALA A 204 -10.28 -50.59 -19.25
CA ALA A 204 -10.38 -51.32 -20.51
C ALA A 204 -9.85 -52.76 -20.40
N GLY A 205 -8.75 -52.96 -19.67
CA GLY A 205 -8.19 -54.29 -19.41
C GLY A 205 -9.13 -55.19 -18.59
N MET A 206 -9.79 -54.62 -17.57
CA MET A 206 -10.77 -55.34 -16.75
C MET A 206 -12.02 -55.71 -17.55
N ILE A 207 -12.52 -54.81 -18.41
CA ILE A 207 -13.65 -55.09 -19.32
C ILE A 207 -13.28 -56.21 -20.31
N GLY A 208 -12.06 -56.20 -20.85
CA GLY A 208 -11.58 -57.25 -21.76
C GLY A 208 -11.55 -58.64 -21.11
N LEU A 209 -11.11 -58.74 -19.84
CA LEU A 209 -11.10 -59.99 -19.08
C LEU A 209 -12.50 -60.51 -18.73
N ILE A 210 -13.46 -59.62 -18.49
CA ILE A 210 -14.85 -60.01 -18.21
C ILE A 210 -15.54 -60.52 -19.49
N ILE A 211 -15.23 -59.93 -20.65
CA ILE A 211 -15.77 -60.36 -21.95
C ILE A 211 -15.17 -61.71 -22.39
N SER A 212 -13.88 -61.96 -22.12
CA SER A 212 -13.25 -63.24 -22.49
C SER A 212 -13.84 -64.41 -21.69
N LYS A 213 -14.07 -64.25 -20.38
CA LYS A 213 -14.69 -65.29 -19.55
C LYS A 213 -16.13 -65.62 -19.94
N ARG A 214 -16.89 -64.66 -20.48
CA ARG A 214 -18.26 -64.91 -20.96
C ARG A 214 -18.30 -65.68 -22.29
N ARG A 215 -17.21 -65.68 -23.07
CA ARG A 215 -17.10 -66.42 -24.34
C ARG A 215 -16.72 -67.88 -24.17
N GLU A 216 -16.17 -68.27 -23.03
CA GLU A 216 -15.84 -69.68 -22.74
C GLU A 216 -17.00 -70.48 -22.15
N GLN A 217 -18.12 -69.84 -21.80
CA GLN A 217 -19.32 -70.49 -21.24
C GLN A 217 -20.54 -70.46 -22.18
N ALA A 218 -20.35 -70.14 -23.46
CA ALA A 218 -21.40 -70.12 -24.49
C ALA A 218 -21.02 -71.01 -25.68
#